data_AF-A0A2G6FF04-F1
#
_entry.id   AF-A0A2G6FF04-F1
#
_cell.length_a   1.000
_cell.length_b   1.000
_cell.length_c   1.000
_cell.angle_alpha   90.00
_cell.angle_beta   90.00
_cell.angle_gamma   90.00
#
_symmetry.space_group_name_H-M   'P 1'
#
loop_
_entity.id
_entity.type
_entity.pdbx_description
1 polymer ?
#
loop_
_entity_poly.entity_id
_entity_poly.type
_entity_poly.pdbx_seq_one_letter_code
_entity_poly.pdbx_strand_id
1 'polypeptide(L)'
;MINNVETFANIPKILLHGAAWYAAIGSEKSKGTKVIALTGKIRNTGLIEIPMGMPLKDIIFNVGGGIEGNKLFKAVQTGGPSGGCIPQQHIDLPVDYEGLASVGSMMGSGGMVVLDETDCMVNISRFFLEFTQAESCGKCVPCRLGTKRLLEILTRIVDGEGREGDIELLQELAEDVRDSSLCGLGMSAPNPVLSTIKYFRHEYEAHIRQKKCPAKVCNKLLTFFIREDMCVGCGMCARACSVNAISGEKKQPHKIDNALCIKCGACFDTCKFNAVLKE
;
A
#
# COMPACT_ATOMS: atom_id res chain seq x y z
N MET A 1 -14.22 -5.13 30.81
CA MET A 1 -13.60 -3.99 30.11
C MET A 1 -12.21 -4.42 29.67
N ILE A 2 -11.85 -4.21 28.40
CA ILE A 2 -10.53 -4.56 27.84
C ILE A 2 -9.89 -3.25 27.37
N ASN A 3 -8.63 -3.01 27.73
CA ASN A 3 -7.90 -1.79 27.36
C ASN A 3 -6.56 -2.12 26.70
N ASN A 4 -6.08 -1.23 25.84
CA ASN A 4 -4.77 -1.35 25.22
C ASN A 4 -3.65 -1.08 26.24
N VAL A 5 -2.48 -1.69 26.04
CA VAL A 5 -1.29 -1.49 26.89
C VAL A 5 -0.84 -0.02 26.88
N GLU A 6 -0.88 0.65 25.73
CA GLU A 6 -0.56 2.08 25.60
C GLU A 6 -1.50 2.95 26.45
N THR A 7 -2.80 2.61 26.45
CA THR A 7 -3.77 3.29 27.31
C THR A 7 -3.38 3.18 28.77
N PHE A 8 -3.02 1.98 29.24
CA PHE A 8 -2.56 1.78 30.61
C PHE A 8 -1.22 2.44 30.91
N ALA A 9 -0.29 2.47 29.95
CA ALA A 9 1.00 3.12 30.10
C ALA A 9 0.88 4.64 30.32
N ASN A 10 -0.18 5.26 29.80
CA ASN A 10 -0.44 6.68 30.00
C ASN A 10 -1.06 7.01 31.37
N ILE A 11 -1.77 6.08 32.02
CA ILE A 11 -2.47 6.33 33.30
C ILE A 11 -1.52 6.79 34.42
N PRO A 12 -0.37 6.13 34.69
CA PRO A 12 0.53 6.57 35.75
C PRO A 12 1.00 8.00 35.57
N LYS A 13 1.36 8.41 34.35
CA LYS A 13 1.79 9.79 34.05
C LYS A 13 0.65 10.79 34.29
N ILE A 14 -0.58 10.44 33.90
CA ILE A 14 -1.78 11.27 34.15
C ILE A 14 -2.05 11.44 35.65
N LEU A 15 -1.90 10.38 36.44
CA LEU A 15 -2.09 10.44 37.90
C LEU A 15 -1.00 11.28 38.60
N LEU A 16 0.23 11.20 38.13
CA LEU A 16 1.37 11.93 38.70
C LEU A 16 1.36 13.42 38.37
N HIS A 17 0.96 13.79 37.15
CA HIS A 17 1.03 15.18 36.66
C HIS A 17 -0.34 15.88 36.56
N GLY A 18 -1.42 15.14 36.80
CA GLY A 18 -2.79 15.63 36.69
C GLY A 18 -3.35 15.58 35.27
N ALA A 19 -4.68 15.48 35.17
CA ALA A 19 -5.38 15.38 33.89
C ALA A 19 -5.18 16.63 33.00
N ALA A 20 -5.08 17.82 33.60
CA ALA A 20 -4.88 19.07 32.87
C ALA A 20 -3.54 19.11 32.11
N TRP A 21 -2.49 18.49 32.66
CA TRP A 21 -1.19 18.37 31.99
C TRP A 21 -1.30 17.52 30.72
N TYR A 22 -1.94 16.35 30.81
CA TYR A 22 -2.11 15.47 29.65
C TYR A 22 -3.03 16.08 28.59
N ALA A 23 -4.08 16.79 29.02
CA ALA A 23 -5.03 17.48 28.15
C ALA A 23 -4.46 18.75 27.48
N ALA A 24 -3.35 19.28 27.99
CA ALA A 24 -2.61 20.38 27.36
C ALA A 24 -1.79 19.92 26.14
N ILE A 25 -1.60 18.60 25.99
CA ILE A 25 -0.93 17.99 24.83
C ILE A 25 -2.02 17.51 23.87
N GLY A 26 -1.79 17.66 22.57
CA GLY A 26 -2.67 17.16 21.52
C GLY A 26 -3.62 18.22 20.95
N SER A 27 -4.58 17.78 20.11
CA SER A 27 -5.59 18.66 19.53
C SER A 27 -6.73 18.96 20.52
N GLU A 28 -7.71 19.77 20.13
CA GLU A 28 -8.85 20.11 21.00
C GLU A 28 -9.63 18.86 21.43
N LYS A 29 -9.87 17.94 20.48
CA LYS A 29 -10.67 16.73 20.70
C LYS A 29 -9.84 15.48 20.99
N SER A 30 -8.58 15.46 20.56
CA SER A 30 -7.69 14.33 20.75
C SER A 30 -6.52 14.69 21.66
N LYS A 31 -6.65 14.36 22.95
CA LYS A 31 -5.68 14.71 24.00
C LYS A 31 -4.54 13.71 24.13
N GLY A 32 -3.38 14.22 24.51
CA GLY A 32 -2.20 13.44 24.83
C GLY A 32 -1.29 13.12 23.64
N THR A 33 -0.51 12.06 23.83
CA THR A 33 0.44 11.54 22.85
C THR A 33 -0.03 10.20 22.28
N LYS A 34 0.53 9.84 21.14
CA LYS A 34 0.32 8.55 20.49
C LYS A 34 1.65 7.99 20.03
N VAL A 35 1.87 6.71 20.29
CA VAL A 35 2.97 5.95 19.72
C VAL A 35 2.59 5.49 18.31
N ILE A 36 3.45 5.81 17.34
CA ILE A 36 3.32 5.50 15.93
C ILE A 36 4.46 4.58 15.51
N ALA A 37 4.14 3.49 14.81
CA ALA A 37 5.10 2.65 14.12
C ALA A 37 5.25 3.13 12.68
N LEU A 38 6.29 3.92 12.42
CA LEU A 38 6.58 4.51 11.13
C LEU A 38 7.49 3.57 10.32
N THR A 39 7.02 3.14 9.15
CA THR A 39 7.73 2.21 8.26
C THR A 39 7.44 2.50 6.78
N GLY A 40 7.94 1.68 5.87
CA GLY A 40 7.78 1.83 4.43
C GLY A 40 8.96 2.56 3.77
N LYS A 41 8.68 3.39 2.77
CA LYS A 41 9.68 4.11 1.95
C LYS A 41 10.18 5.38 2.64
N ILE A 42 10.71 5.26 3.85
CA ILE A 42 11.11 6.39 4.70
C ILE A 42 12.50 6.18 5.29
N ARG A 43 13.29 7.25 5.44
CA ARG A 43 14.68 7.17 5.93
C ARG A 43 14.77 6.69 7.36
N ASN A 44 13.98 7.28 8.25
CA ASN A 44 13.98 6.95 9.67
C ASN A 44 12.75 6.09 9.98
N THR A 45 12.93 4.77 9.93
CA THR A 45 11.92 3.78 10.33
C THR A 45 12.04 3.51 11.83
N GLY A 46 10.92 3.42 12.56
CA GLY A 46 10.94 3.11 13.99
C GLY A 46 9.63 3.41 14.72
N LEU A 47 9.67 3.27 16.04
CA LEU A 47 8.61 3.72 16.94
C LEU A 47 8.88 5.15 17.35
N ILE A 48 7.90 6.03 17.13
CA ILE A 48 7.96 7.44 17.50
C ILE A 48 6.77 7.78 18.39
N GLU A 49 6.96 8.65 19.36
CA GLU A 49 5.87 9.20 20.17
C GLU A 49 5.61 10.64 19.70
N ILE A 50 4.38 10.92 19.26
CA ILE A 50 3.97 12.23 18.75
C ILE A 50 2.83 12.80 19.58
N PRO A 51 2.71 14.13 19.70
CA PRO A 51 1.47 14.73 20.18
C PRO A 51 0.35 14.49 19.16
N MET A 52 -0.85 14.19 19.65
CA MET A 52 -2.02 14.04 18.78
C MET A 52 -2.29 15.34 18.00
N GLY A 53 -2.67 15.23 16.73
CA GLY A 53 -2.91 16.39 15.86
C GLY A 53 -1.64 16.98 15.23
N MET A 54 -0.46 16.40 15.45
CA MET A 54 0.73 16.77 14.67
C MET A 54 0.45 16.60 13.17
N PRO A 55 0.81 17.56 12.30
CA PRO A 55 0.61 17.44 10.87
C PRO A 55 1.34 16.23 10.29
N LEU A 56 0.68 15.52 9.36
CA LEU A 56 1.26 14.34 8.73
C LEU A 56 2.58 14.64 8.01
N LYS A 57 2.68 15.81 7.38
CA LYS A 57 3.91 16.32 6.76
C LYS A 57 5.08 16.37 7.73
N ASP A 58 4.86 16.85 8.95
CA ASP A 58 5.91 16.97 9.96
C ASP A 58 6.38 15.59 10.45
N ILE A 59 5.45 14.64 10.58
CA ILE A 59 5.78 13.26 10.92
C ILE A 59 6.66 12.64 9.82
N ILE A 60 6.30 12.82 8.55
CA ILE A 60 7.03 12.21 7.42
C ILE A 60 8.39 12.87 7.21
N PHE A 61 8.43 14.21 7.13
CA PHE A 61 9.64 14.92 6.72
C PHE A 61 10.53 15.36 7.88
N ASN A 62 9.98 15.80 9.00
CA ASN A 62 10.78 16.26 10.13
C ASN A 62 11.21 15.09 11.01
N VAL A 63 10.28 14.20 11.38
CA VAL A 63 10.59 13.04 12.23
C VAL A 63 11.17 11.89 11.41
N GLY A 64 10.48 11.50 10.34
CA GLY A 64 10.88 10.40 9.47
C GLY A 64 12.04 10.69 8.51
N GLY A 65 12.49 11.95 8.43
CA GLY A 65 13.63 12.35 7.59
C GLY A 65 13.35 12.39 6.09
N GLY A 66 12.09 12.24 5.68
CA GLY A 66 11.65 12.22 4.29
C GLY A 66 11.79 10.87 3.60
N ILE A 67 11.45 10.84 2.31
CA ILE A 67 11.36 9.63 1.49
C ILE A 67 12.75 9.11 1.13
N GLU A 68 12.90 7.79 1.15
CA GLU A 68 14.13 7.12 0.74
C GLU A 68 14.51 7.50 -0.70
N GLY A 69 15.80 7.78 -0.95
CA GLY A 69 16.28 8.15 -2.29
C GLY A 69 15.80 9.51 -2.82
N ASN A 70 15.22 10.40 -1.99
CA ASN A 70 14.63 11.68 -2.42
C ASN A 70 13.51 11.54 -3.47
N LYS A 71 12.84 10.40 -3.43
CA LYS A 71 11.65 10.13 -4.24
C LYS A 71 10.45 10.97 -3.80
N LEU A 72 9.41 10.95 -4.61
CA LEU A 72 8.17 11.67 -4.36
C LEU A 72 7.28 10.91 -3.38
N PHE A 73 6.78 11.61 -2.36
CA PHE A 73 5.76 11.05 -1.48
C PHE A 73 4.46 10.85 -2.27
N LYS A 74 3.94 9.62 -2.27
CA LYS A 74 2.67 9.30 -2.95
C LYS A 74 1.51 9.24 -1.98
N ALA A 75 1.66 8.43 -0.94
CA ALA A 75 0.63 8.21 0.06
C ALA A 75 1.21 7.65 1.36
N VAL A 76 0.43 7.70 2.42
CA VAL A 76 0.69 6.95 3.65
C VAL A 76 -0.53 6.11 3.98
N GLN A 77 -0.32 4.86 4.36
CA GLN A 77 -1.36 4.01 4.90
C GLN A 77 -1.34 4.15 6.43
N THR A 78 -2.45 4.55 7.03
CA THR A 78 -2.53 4.71 8.50
C THR A 78 -3.62 3.83 9.10
N GLY A 79 -3.39 3.32 10.31
CA GLY A 79 -4.37 2.50 11.04
C GLY A 79 -4.15 1.00 10.93
N GLY A 80 -2.96 0.58 10.49
CA GLY A 80 -2.63 -0.84 10.28
C GLY A 80 -3.31 -1.42 9.04
N PRO A 81 -3.30 -2.74 8.83
CA PRO A 81 -3.69 -3.33 7.55
C PRO A 81 -5.14 -3.08 7.12
N SER A 82 -6.04 -2.73 8.05
CA SER A 82 -7.43 -2.36 7.75
C SER A 82 -7.68 -0.84 7.72
N GLY A 83 -6.61 -0.05 7.66
CA GLY A 83 -6.67 1.40 7.59
C GLY A 83 -6.86 1.95 6.18
N GLY A 84 -6.91 3.28 6.04
CA GLY A 84 -7.02 3.95 4.75
C GLY A 84 -5.67 4.44 4.21
N CYS A 85 -5.62 4.73 2.91
CA CYS A 85 -4.50 5.41 2.27
C CYS A 85 -4.78 6.91 2.13
N ILE A 86 -3.86 7.73 2.65
CA ILE A 86 -3.93 9.19 2.62
C ILE A 86 -2.98 9.68 1.52
N PRO A 87 -3.49 10.30 0.44
CA PRO A 87 -2.67 10.78 -0.67
C PRO A 87 -1.90 12.06 -0.31
N GLN A 88 -0.89 12.39 -1.13
CA GLN A 88 -0.10 13.62 -1.03
C GLN A 88 -0.94 14.91 -0.89
N GLN A 89 -2.09 15.01 -1.54
CA GLN A 89 -2.98 16.18 -1.45
C GLN A 89 -3.52 16.46 -0.03
N HIS A 90 -3.45 15.48 0.88
CA HIS A 90 -3.88 15.60 2.27
C HIS A 90 -2.70 15.49 3.25
N ILE A 91 -1.48 15.82 2.80
CA ILE A 91 -0.28 15.69 3.64
C ILE A 91 -0.25 16.68 4.82
N ASP A 92 -0.95 17.81 4.73
CA ASP A 92 -1.02 18.80 5.82
C ASP A 92 -2.12 18.46 6.84
N LEU A 93 -2.79 17.32 6.71
CA LEU A 93 -3.84 16.87 7.62
C LEU A 93 -3.26 16.64 9.04
N PRO A 94 -3.94 17.11 10.11
CA PRO A 94 -3.57 16.76 11.47
C PRO A 94 -3.80 15.26 11.72
N VAL A 95 -2.83 14.62 12.36
CA VAL A 95 -2.92 13.20 12.71
C VAL A 95 -3.63 13.06 14.06
N ASP A 96 -4.95 13.14 14.00
CA ASP A 96 -5.87 12.86 15.10
C ASP A 96 -7.08 12.02 14.63
N TYR A 97 -8.00 11.68 15.55
CA TYR A 97 -9.12 10.78 15.23
C TYR A 97 -10.03 11.37 14.15
N GLU A 98 -10.39 12.65 14.28
CA GLU A 98 -11.28 13.35 13.36
C GLU A 98 -10.63 13.62 12.00
N GLY A 99 -9.37 14.08 12.01
CA GLY A 99 -8.60 14.36 10.80
C GLY A 99 -8.51 13.12 9.92
N LEU A 100 -8.04 12.00 10.48
CA LEU A 100 -7.90 10.75 9.72
C LEU A 100 -9.23 10.20 9.23
N ALA A 101 -10.29 10.26 10.04
CA ALA A 101 -11.63 9.81 9.65
C ALA A 101 -12.18 10.61 8.45
N SER A 102 -11.90 11.91 8.38
CA SER A 102 -12.40 12.78 7.30
C SER A 102 -11.93 12.37 5.89
N VAL A 103 -10.78 11.70 5.81
CA VAL A 103 -10.19 11.24 4.54
C VAL A 103 -10.43 9.76 4.26
N GLY A 104 -11.25 9.07 5.06
CA GLY A 104 -11.49 7.63 4.92
C GLY A 104 -10.34 6.78 5.44
N SER A 105 -9.55 7.32 6.36
CA SER A 105 -8.56 6.57 7.13
C SER A 105 -8.97 6.51 8.60
N MET A 106 -8.13 5.95 9.46
CA MET A 106 -8.42 5.89 10.90
C MET A 106 -7.15 5.86 11.73
N MET A 107 -7.28 6.35 12.97
CA MET A 107 -6.30 6.09 14.02
C MET A 107 -6.55 4.67 14.57
N GLY A 108 -5.87 3.68 13.99
CA GLY A 108 -5.87 2.30 14.46
C GLY A 108 -4.84 2.08 15.56
N SER A 109 -3.98 1.07 15.39
CA SER A 109 -2.88 0.76 16.33
C SER A 109 -1.74 1.79 16.34
N GLY A 110 -1.75 2.77 15.43
CA GLY A 110 -0.63 3.68 15.20
C GLY A 110 0.36 3.20 14.13
N GLY A 111 0.03 2.15 13.36
CA GLY A 111 0.84 1.77 12.19
C GLY A 111 0.73 2.79 11.07
N MET A 112 1.87 3.24 10.54
CA MET A 112 2.00 4.14 9.39
C MET A 112 2.99 3.57 8.37
N VAL A 113 2.50 3.22 7.19
CA VAL A 113 3.32 2.72 6.08
C VAL A 113 3.41 3.78 4.99
N VAL A 114 4.60 4.36 4.80
CA VAL A 114 4.86 5.40 3.81
C VAL A 114 5.13 4.78 2.44
N LEU A 115 4.50 5.33 1.41
CA LEU A 115 4.54 4.86 0.02
C LEU A 115 5.09 5.96 -0.89
N ASP A 116 5.91 5.56 -1.87
CA ASP A 116 6.52 6.45 -2.86
C ASP A 116 5.87 6.30 -4.25
N GLU A 117 6.33 7.06 -5.25
CA GLU A 117 5.82 6.99 -6.63
C GLU A 117 5.98 5.63 -7.31
N THR A 118 6.83 4.76 -6.76
CA THR A 118 7.09 3.40 -7.28
C THR A 118 6.19 2.33 -6.70
N ASP A 119 5.29 2.68 -5.76
CA ASP A 119 4.30 1.76 -5.20
C ASP A 119 3.00 1.79 -6.00
N CYS A 120 2.44 0.61 -6.34
CA CYS A 120 1.16 0.48 -7.04
C CYS A 120 0.01 0.45 -6.03
N MET A 121 -0.93 1.41 -6.10
CA MET A 121 -2.00 1.51 -5.09
C MET A 121 -3.01 0.36 -5.19
N VAL A 122 -3.24 -0.17 -6.39
CA VAL A 122 -4.07 -1.37 -6.60
C VAL A 122 -3.45 -2.59 -5.91
N ASN A 123 -2.13 -2.77 -6.04
CA ASN A 123 -1.43 -3.89 -5.40
C ASN A 123 -1.27 -3.70 -3.88
N ILE A 124 -1.09 -2.46 -3.41
CA ILE A 124 -1.11 -2.14 -1.98
C ILE A 124 -2.46 -2.52 -1.35
N SER A 125 -3.56 -2.15 -2.02
CA SER A 125 -4.92 -2.52 -1.62
C SER A 125 -5.11 -4.04 -1.56
N ARG A 126 -4.63 -4.75 -2.60
CA ARG A 126 -4.64 -6.23 -2.64
C ARG A 126 -3.86 -6.84 -1.48
N PHE A 127 -2.64 -6.36 -1.22
CA PHE A 127 -1.75 -6.88 -0.17
C PHE A 127 -2.36 -6.75 1.23
N PHE A 128 -2.88 -5.56 1.56
CA PHE A 128 -3.50 -5.35 2.87
C PHE A 128 -4.79 -6.14 3.03
N LEU A 129 -5.60 -6.23 1.97
CA LEU A 129 -6.81 -7.05 2.00
C LEU A 129 -6.49 -8.53 2.15
N GLU A 130 -5.45 -9.04 1.48
CA GLU A 130 -4.95 -10.42 1.62
C GLU A 130 -4.60 -10.73 3.07
N PHE A 131 -3.88 -9.83 3.74
CA PHE A 131 -3.60 -9.95 5.18
C PHE A 131 -4.89 -10.00 6.00
N THR A 132 -5.81 -9.04 5.83
CA THR A 132 -7.04 -8.99 6.65
C THR A 132 -7.97 -10.18 6.40
N GLN A 133 -7.97 -10.73 5.18
CA GLN A 133 -8.73 -11.92 4.82
C GLN A 133 -8.15 -13.16 5.50
N ALA A 134 -6.82 -13.29 5.55
CA ALA A 134 -6.13 -14.38 6.24
C ALA A 134 -6.37 -14.34 7.76
N GLU A 135 -6.43 -13.14 8.34
CA GLU A 135 -6.71 -12.91 9.76
C GLU A 135 -8.21 -12.95 10.11
N SER A 136 -9.10 -13.20 9.14
CA SER A 136 -10.52 -13.32 9.41
C SER A 136 -10.84 -14.56 10.24
N CYS A 137 -11.57 -14.39 11.34
CA CYS A 137 -12.06 -15.52 12.14
C CYS A 137 -13.15 -16.35 11.43
N GLY A 138 -13.67 -15.87 10.29
CA GLY A 138 -14.64 -16.60 9.47
C GLY A 138 -16.07 -16.66 10.02
N LYS A 139 -16.39 -15.92 11.09
CA LYS A 139 -17.70 -16.00 11.77
C LYS A 139 -18.85 -15.37 10.98
N CYS A 140 -18.69 -14.15 10.48
CA CYS A 140 -19.73 -13.48 9.71
C CYS A 140 -19.51 -13.68 8.20
N VAL A 141 -20.61 -14.01 7.51
CA VAL A 141 -20.64 -14.19 6.05
C VAL A 141 -20.11 -12.98 5.28
N PRO A 142 -20.53 -11.72 5.56
CA PRO A 142 -20.03 -10.56 4.83
C PRO A 142 -18.51 -10.41 4.93
N CYS A 143 -17.90 -10.53 6.12
CA CYS A 143 -16.44 -10.51 6.22
C CYS A 143 -15.80 -11.73 5.53
N ARG A 144 -16.21 -12.96 5.85
CA ARG A 144 -15.55 -14.19 5.36
C ARG A 144 -15.59 -14.32 3.84
N LEU A 145 -16.75 -14.08 3.23
CA LEU A 145 -16.94 -14.25 1.80
C LEU A 145 -16.73 -12.95 1.04
N GLY A 146 -17.19 -11.81 1.57
CA GLY A 146 -17.06 -10.53 0.88
C GLY A 146 -15.61 -10.10 0.73
N THR A 147 -14.77 -10.19 1.78
CA THR A 147 -13.33 -9.90 1.65
C THR A 147 -12.62 -10.83 0.67
N LYS A 148 -13.02 -12.11 0.61
CA LYS A 148 -12.52 -13.06 -0.39
C LYS A 148 -12.89 -12.64 -1.81
N ARG A 149 -14.13 -12.22 -2.05
CA ARG A 149 -14.57 -11.72 -3.37
C ARG A 149 -13.86 -10.43 -3.78
N LEU A 150 -13.68 -9.50 -2.86
CA LEU A 150 -12.88 -8.29 -3.07
C LEU A 150 -11.43 -8.65 -3.47
N LEU A 151 -10.81 -9.60 -2.76
CA LEU A 151 -9.44 -10.05 -3.03
C LEU A 151 -9.32 -10.74 -4.39
N GLU A 152 -10.29 -11.57 -4.77
CA GLU A 152 -10.33 -12.23 -6.09
C GLU A 152 -10.40 -11.20 -7.23
N ILE A 153 -11.21 -10.14 -7.08
CA ILE A 153 -11.30 -9.06 -8.08
C ILE A 153 -10.00 -8.26 -8.14
N LEU A 154 -9.43 -7.85 -7.00
CA LEU A 154 -8.15 -7.11 -6.98
C LEU A 154 -7.00 -7.92 -7.58
N THR A 155 -6.93 -9.21 -7.25
CA THR A 155 -5.93 -10.12 -7.83
C THR A 155 -6.08 -10.20 -9.34
N ARG A 156 -7.32 -10.38 -9.84
CA ARG A 156 -7.61 -10.37 -11.27
C ARG A 156 -7.17 -9.06 -11.95
N ILE A 157 -7.39 -7.90 -11.32
CA ILE A 157 -6.95 -6.60 -11.85
C ILE A 157 -5.42 -6.52 -11.92
N VAL A 158 -4.72 -6.93 -10.86
CA VAL A 158 -3.24 -6.94 -10.78
C VAL A 158 -2.62 -7.92 -11.78
N ASP A 159 -3.30 -9.03 -12.07
CA ASP A 159 -2.87 -10.02 -13.08
C ASP A 159 -3.20 -9.62 -14.53
N GLY A 160 -3.84 -8.46 -14.72
CA GLY A 160 -4.20 -7.92 -16.04
C GLY A 160 -5.47 -8.50 -16.65
N GLU A 161 -6.22 -9.28 -15.88
CA GLU A 161 -7.51 -9.85 -16.26
C GLU A 161 -8.70 -9.00 -15.81
N GLY A 162 -8.45 -7.78 -15.31
CA GLY A 162 -9.48 -6.84 -14.88
C GLY A 162 -10.49 -6.50 -15.99
N ARG A 163 -11.73 -6.27 -15.61
CA ARG A 163 -12.88 -6.06 -16.51
C ARG A 163 -13.53 -4.70 -16.25
N GLU A 164 -14.19 -4.14 -17.26
CA GLU A 164 -15.05 -2.97 -17.05
C GLU A 164 -16.16 -3.33 -16.04
N GLY A 165 -16.48 -2.42 -15.13
CA GLY A 165 -17.41 -2.65 -14.02
C GLY A 165 -16.74 -3.20 -12.74
N ASP A 166 -15.48 -3.65 -12.80
CA ASP A 166 -14.81 -4.19 -11.61
C ASP A 166 -14.61 -3.13 -10.51
N ILE A 167 -14.41 -1.86 -10.88
CA ILE A 167 -14.22 -0.78 -9.90
C ILE A 167 -15.53 -0.55 -9.15
N GLU A 168 -16.65 -0.44 -9.87
CA GLU A 168 -17.98 -0.24 -9.29
C GLU A 168 -18.36 -1.41 -8.38
N LEU A 169 -18.13 -2.65 -8.85
CA LEU A 169 -18.39 -3.85 -8.07
C LEU A 169 -17.53 -3.91 -6.80
N LEU A 170 -16.25 -3.52 -6.88
CA LEU A 170 -15.38 -3.41 -5.70
C LEU A 170 -15.93 -2.39 -4.69
N GLN A 171 -16.42 -1.25 -5.15
CA GLN A 171 -16.97 -0.21 -4.28
C GLN A 171 -18.24 -0.70 -3.57
N GLU A 172 -19.22 -1.21 -4.32
CA GLU A 172 -20.48 -1.73 -3.78
C GLU A 172 -20.23 -2.84 -2.74
N LEU A 173 -19.44 -3.84 -3.12
CA LEU A 173 -19.13 -4.96 -2.23
C LEU A 173 -18.32 -4.52 -1.00
N ALA A 174 -17.43 -3.54 -1.14
CA ALA A 174 -16.66 -3.01 -0.02
C ALA A 174 -17.56 -2.29 1.01
N GLU A 175 -18.56 -1.55 0.54
CA GLU A 175 -19.55 -0.91 1.41
C GLU A 175 -20.43 -1.95 2.11
N ASP A 176 -20.92 -2.96 1.39
CA ASP A 176 -21.69 -4.07 1.98
C ASP A 176 -20.92 -4.80 3.09
N VAL A 177 -19.63 -5.08 2.85
CA VAL A 177 -18.76 -5.73 3.84
C VAL A 177 -18.57 -4.84 5.06
N ARG A 178 -18.34 -3.54 4.85
CA ARG A 178 -18.15 -2.57 5.95
C ARG A 178 -19.40 -2.51 6.82
N ASP A 179 -20.57 -2.41 6.21
CA ASP A 179 -21.81 -2.09 6.92
C ASP A 179 -22.49 -3.33 7.52
N SER A 180 -22.21 -4.52 6.99
CA SER A 180 -22.84 -5.79 7.42
C SER A 180 -21.95 -6.66 8.34
N SER A 181 -20.68 -6.29 8.55
CA SER A 181 -19.75 -7.08 9.37
C SER A 181 -19.97 -6.93 10.88
N LEU A 182 -19.73 -8.02 11.63
CA LEU A 182 -20.01 -8.05 13.08
C LEU A 182 -18.96 -7.34 13.97
N CYS A 183 -17.72 -7.19 13.51
CA CYS A 183 -16.63 -6.65 14.32
C CYS A 183 -15.78 -5.65 13.55
N GLY A 184 -14.97 -4.87 14.28
CA GLY A 184 -14.13 -3.82 13.71
C GLY A 184 -13.18 -4.28 12.60
N LEU A 185 -12.69 -5.53 12.63
CA LEU A 185 -11.88 -6.06 11.52
C LEU A 185 -12.69 -6.12 10.22
N GLY A 186 -13.86 -6.77 10.24
CA GLY A 186 -14.70 -6.88 9.04
C GLY A 186 -15.22 -5.53 8.56
N MET A 187 -15.54 -4.62 9.48
CA MET A 187 -15.97 -3.26 9.15
C MET A 187 -14.85 -2.46 8.48
N SER A 188 -13.60 -2.60 8.93
CA SER A 188 -12.48 -1.79 8.43
C SER A 188 -11.68 -2.46 7.29
N ALA A 189 -11.77 -3.78 7.11
CA ALA A 189 -11.04 -4.51 6.06
C ALA A 189 -11.17 -3.92 4.65
N PRO A 190 -12.32 -3.34 4.24
CA PRO A 190 -12.46 -2.73 2.92
C PRO A 190 -11.87 -1.30 2.81
N ASN A 191 -11.40 -0.68 3.89
CA ASN A 191 -10.90 0.70 3.86
C ASN A 191 -9.72 0.93 2.89
N PRO A 192 -8.73 0.03 2.76
CA PRO A 192 -7.69 0.17 1.74
C PRO A 192 -8.30 0.22 0.34
N VAL A 193 -9.33 -0.60 0.06
CA VAL A 193 -10.04 -0.64 -1.23
C VAL A 193 -10.78 0.67 -1.50
N LEU A 194 -11.61 1.11 -0.55
CA LEU A 194 -12.41 2.33 -0.70
C LEU A 194 -11.54 3.57 -0.86
N SER A 195 -10.51 3.72 -0.02
CA SER A 195 -9.60 4.88 -0.07
C SER A 195 -8.75 4.91 -1.34
N THR A 196 -8.22 3.75 -1.78
CA THR A 196 -7.43 3.70 -3.02
C THR A 196 -8.27 3.90 -4.27
N ILE A 197 -9.51 3.41 -4.33
CA ILE A 197 -10.42 3.74 -5.42
C ILE A 197 -10.76 5.24 -5.41
N LYS A 198 -11.02 5.83 -4.24
CA LYS A 198 -11.35 7.26 -4.12
C LYS A 198 -10.25 8.18 -4.65
N TYR A 199 -8.99 7.93 -4.27
CA TYR A 199 -7.88 8.85 -4.58
C TYR A 199 -7.02 8.41 -5.77
N PHE A 200 -6.99 7.11 -6.09
CA PHE A 200 -6.10 6.53 -7.11
C PHE A 200 -6.88 5.72 -8.17
N ARG A 201 -8.15 6.08 -8.41
CA ARG A 201 -9.00 5.44 -9.44
C ARG A 201 -8.31 5.27 -10.79
N HIS A 202 -7.56 6.28 -11.22
CA HIS A 202 -6.83 6.27 -12.47
C HIS A 202 -5.83 5.10 -12.59
N GLU A 203 -5.26 4.60 -11.49
CA GLU A 203 -4.41 3.41 -11.51
C GLU A 203 -5.21 2.14 -11.78
N TYR A 204 -6.42 2.02 -11.20
CA TYR A 204 -7.34 0.92 -11.50
C TYR A 204 -7.74 0.93 -12.98
N GLU A 205 -8.08 2.10 -13.52
CA GLU A 205 -8.42 2.27 -14.93
C GLU A 205 -7.25 1.92 -15.85
N ALA A 206 -6.01 2.28 -15.49
CA ALA A 206 -4.82 1.88 -16.24
C ALA A 206 -4.62 0.36 -16.24
N HIS A 207 -4.84 -0.32 -15.10
CA HIS A 207 -4.74 -1.78 -15.02
C HIS A 207 -5.83 -2.47 -15.85
N ILE A 208 -7.06 -1.95 -15.84
CA ILE A 208 -8.21 -2.55 -16.52
C ILE A 208 -8.18 -2.28 -18.03
N ARG A 209 -8.03 -1.02 -18.44
CA ARG A 209 -8.16 -0.57 -19.84
C ARG A 209 -6.86 -0.66 -20.61
N GLN A 210 -5.78 -0.15 -20.03
CA GLN A 210 -4.49 -0.06 -20.71
C GLN A 210 -3.66 -1.34 -20.55
N LYS A 211 -4.06 -2.23 -19.63
CA LYS A 211 -3.31 -3.44 -19.27
C LYS A 211 -1.86 -3.12 -18.90
N LYS A 212 -1.66 -1.99 -18.20
CA LYS A 212 -0.37 -1.50 -17.72
C LYS A 212 -0.42 -1.13 -16.25
N CYS A 213 0.71 -1.28 -15.56
CA CYS A 213 0.91 -0.83 -14.19
C CYS A 213 1.78 0.44 -14.17
N PRO A 214 1.22 1.63 -13.85
CA PRO A 214 1.98 2.88 -13.85
C PRO A 214 3.22 2.86 -12.95
N ALA A 215 3.13 2.18 -11.81
CA ALA A 215 4.22 2.03 -10.84
C ALA A 215 5.23 0.91 -11.21
N LYS A 216 4.96 0.13 -12.26
CA LYS A 216 5.82 -0.95 -12.76
C LYS A 216 6.12 -2.07 -11.73
N VAL A 217 5.16 -2.38 -10.87
CA VAL A 217 5.26 -3.41 -9.82
C VAL A 217 4.54 -4.70 -10.20
N CYS A 218 3.40 -4.59 -10.88
CA CYS A 218 2.57 -5.75 -11.23
C CYS A 218 3.12 -6.45 -12.48
N ASN A 219 3.98 -7.46 -12.30
CA ASN A 219 4.72 -8.13 -13.38
C ASN A 219 3.86 -8.58 -14.58
N LYS A 220 2.64 -9.10 -14.35
CA LYS A 220 1.74 -9.55 -15.42
C LYS A 220 1.27 -8.43 -16.36
N LEU A 221 1.32 -7.19 -15.88
CA LEU A 221 0.97 -5.98 -16.61
C LEU A 221 2.18 -5.30 -17.27
N LEU A 222 3.37 -5.90 -17.18
CA LEU A 222 4.59 -5.33 -17.75
C LEU A 222 4.97 -5.97 -19.07
N THR A 223 5.68 -5.20 -19.87
CA THR A 223 6.38 -5.67 -21.06
C THR A 223 7.87 -5.51 -20.83
N PHE A 224 8.63 -6.57 -21.09
CA PHE A 224 10.09 -6.56 -20.95
C PHE A 224 10.73 -6.46 -22.33
N PHE A 225 11.75 -5.62 -22.44
CA PHE A 225 12.53 -5.50 -23.67
C PHE A 225 14.01 -5.28 -23.34
N ILE A 226 14.88 -5.60 -24.29
CA ILE A 226 16.32 -5.45 -24.15
C ILE A 226 16.77 -4.30 -25.05
N ARG A 227 17.48 -3.35 -24.46
CA ARG A 227 18.11 -2.25 -25.17
C ARG A 227 19.38 -2.74 -25.86
N GLU A 228 19.41 -2.60 -27.18
CA GLU A 228 20.51 -3.08 -28.01
C GLU A 228 21.84 -2.38 -27.68
N ASP A 229 21.77 -1.10 -27.34
CA ASP A 229 22.93 -0.26 -27.04
C ASP A 229 23.59 -0.54 -25.68
N MET A 230 22.86 -1.13 -24.74
CA MET A 230 23.37 -1.50 -23.40
C MET A 230 23.65 -3.01 -23.25
N CYS A 231 23.16 -3.84 -24.18
CA CYS A 231 23.29 -5.29 -24.09
C CYS A 231 24.65 -5.76 -24.60
N VAL A 232 25.50 -6.26 -23.70
CA VAL A 232 26.82 -6.84 -24.06
C VAL A 232 26.76 -8.30 -24.56
N GLY A 233 25.57 -8.88 -24.69
CA GLY A 233 25.40 -10.24 -25.20
C GLY A 233 25.95 -11.36 -24.30
N CYS A 234 25.85 -11.21 -22.96
CA CYS A 234 26.39 -12.17 -21.99
C CYS A 234 25.54 -13.46 -21.81
N GLY A 235 24.32 -13.51 -22.35
CA GLY A 235 23.42 -14.67 -22.29
C GLY A 235 22.86 -15.01 -20.90
N MET A 236 23.01 -14.14 -19.89
CA MET A 236 22.44 -14.37 -18.55
C MET A 236 20.90 -14.33 -18.58
N CYS A 237 20.33 -13.37 -19.29
CA CYS A 237 18.87 -13.25 -19.45
C CYS A 237 18.26 -14.50 -20.09
N ALA A 238 18.87 -15.03 -21.17
CA ALA A 238 18.41 -16.24 -21.83
C ALA A 238 18.44 -17.47 -20.91
N ARG A 239 19.52 -17.66 -20.14
CA ARG A 239 19.62 -18.76 -19.16
C ARG A 239 18.62 -18.65 -18.01
N ALA A 240 18.23 -17.44 -17.62
CA ALA A 240 17.23 -17.21 -16.59
C ALA A 240 15.79 -17.39 -17.10
N CYS A 241 15.57 -17.47 -18.42
CA CYS A 241 14.24 -17.61 -18.99
C CYS A 241 13.77 -19.07 -18.97
N SER A 242 12.75 -19.36 -18.15
CA SER A 242 12.17 -20.70 -18.03
C SER A 242 11.39 -21.18 -19.26
N VAL A 243 11.01 -20.26 -20.15
CA VAL A 243 10.19 -20.53 -21.35
C VAL A 243 10.94 -20.27 -22.65
N ASN A 244 12.27 -20.08 -22.58
CA ASN A 244 13.12 -19.82 -23.74
C ASN A 244 12.65 -18.67 -24.65
N ALA A 245 11.99 -17.65 -24.07
CA ALA A 245 11.47 -16.49 -24.79
C ALA A 245 12.56 -15.46 -25.19
N ILE A 246 13.84 -15.76 -25.00
CA ILE A 246 14.94 -14.83 -25.28
C ILE A 246 15.87 -15.45 -26.31
N SER A 247 16.03 -14.77 -27.43
CA SER A 247 16.92 -15.17 -28.53
C SER A 247 18.10 -14.21 -28.65
N GLY A 248 19.23 -14.71 -29.14
CA GLY A 248 20.45 -13.91 -29.33
C GLY A 248 21.71 -14.75 -29.30
N GLU A 249 22.71 -14.34 -30.07
CA GLU A 249 24.02 -14.99 -30.10
C GLU A 249 24.97 -14.37 -29.07
N LYS A 250 26.06 -15.08 -28.75
CA LYS A 250 27.10 -14.56 -27.86
C LYS A 250 27.69 -13.28 -28.44
N LYS A 251 27.87 -12.27 -27.59
CA LYS A 251 28.36 -10.92 -27.95
C LYS A 251 27.44 -10.13 -28.88
N GLN A 252 26.21 -10.57 -29.10
CA GLN A 252 25.18 -9.82 -29.82
C GLN A 252 24.04 -9.41 -28.86
N PRO A 253 23.37 -8.28 -29.12
CA PRO A 253 22.16 -7.91 -28.39
C PRO A 253 21.10 -9.00 -28.46
N HIS A 254 20.55 -9.37 -27.29
CA HIS A 254 19.48 -10.35 -27.20
C HIS A 254 18.12 -9.67 -27.38
N LYS A 255 17.11 -10.43 -27.81
CA LYS A 255 15.72 -9.97 -27.99
C LYS A 255 14.76 -10.85 -27.22
N ILE A 256 13.72 -10.22 -26.65
CA ILE A 256 12.65 -10.91 -25.94
C ILE A 256 11.47 -11.07 -26.88
N ASP A 257 11.04 -12.31 -27.08
CA ASP A 257 9.77 -12.63 -27.73
C ASP A 257 8.63 -12.50 -26.72
N ASN A 258 7.85 -11.42 -26.88
CA ASN A 258 6.72 -11.14 -25.99
C ASN A 258 5.54 -12.10 -26.16
N ALA A 259 5.48 -12.88 -27.26
CA ALA A 259 4.44 -13.90 -27.43
C ALA A 259 4.71 -15.12 -26.54
N LEU A 260 5.99 -15.46 -26.30
CA LEU A 260 6.40 -16.56 -25.44
C LEU A 260 6.63 -16.13 -23.98
N CYS A 261 6.88 -14.84 -23.74
CA CYS A 261 7.23 -14.32 -22.42
C CYS A 261 6.05 -14.44 -21.44
N ILE A 262 6.25 -15.20 -20.35
CA ILE A 262 5.30 -15.31 -19.23
C ILE A 262 5.37 -14.15 -18.22
N LYS A 263 6.16 -13.11 -18.53
CA LYS A 263 6.36 -11.89 -17.75
C LYS A 263 6.81 -12.14 -16.30
N CYS A 264 7.71 -13.09 -16.09
CA CYS A 264 8.19 -13.45 -14.74
C CYS A 264 9.21 -12.46 -14.14
N GLY A 265 9.81 -11.57 -14.96
CA GLY A 265 10.81 -10.61 -14.50
C GLY A 265 12.24 -11.15 -14.31
N ALA A 266 12.46 -12.46 -14.36
CA ALA A 266 13.78 -13.07 -14.10
C ALA A 266 14.92 -12.53 -14.99
N CYS A 267 14.61 -12.14 -16.23
CA CYS A 267 15.58 -11.51 -17.11
C CYS A 267 16.01 -10.11 -16.66
N PHE A 268 15.08 -9.33 -16.08
CA PHE A 268 15.35 -8.00 -15.54
C PHE A 268 16.25 -8.11 -14.31
N ASP A 269 15.90 -8.99 -13.36
CA ASP A 269 16.63 -9.14 -12.10
C ASP A 269 18.07 -9.65 -12.29
N THR A 270 18.32 -10.48 -13.31
CA THR A 270 19.66 -11.02 -13.58
C THR A 270 20.57 -10.05 -14.36
N CYS A 271 20.01 -9.00 -14.96
CA CYS A 271 20.75 -8.12 -15.85
C CYS A 271 21.66 -7.14 -15.09
N LYS A 272 22.95 -7.46 -14.96
CA LYS A 272 23.95 -6.59 -14.32
C LYS A 272 24.27 -5.29 -15.07
N PHE A 273 23.83 -5.18 -16.32
CA PHE A 273 24.11 -4.04 -17.21
C PHE A 273 22.92 -3.10 -17.35
N ASN A 274 21.81 -3.36 -16.64
CA ASN A 274 20.54 -2.62 -16.76
C ASN A 274 20.02 -2.53 -18.21
N ALA A 275 20.40 -3.49 -19.06
CA ALA A 275 20.02 -3.56 -20.47
C ALA A 275 18.57 -4.03 -20.68
N VAL A 276 18.01 -4.74 -19.69
CA VAL A 276 16.59 -5.14 -19.70
C VAL A 276 15.77 -4.03 -19.07
N LEU A 277 14.79 -3.52 -19.79
CA LEU A 277 13.85 -2.51 -19.31
C LEU A 277 12.46 -3.11 -19.14
N LYS A 278 11.67 -2.47 -18.28
CA LYS A 278 10.26 -2.78 -18.04
C LYS A 278 9.40 -1.56 -18.33
N GLU A 279 8.33 -1.78 -19.09
CA GLU A 279 7.26 -0.82 -19.40
C GLU A 279 5.90 -1.31 -18.95
#